data_AF-A0A9J7L489-F1
#
_entry.id   AF-A0A9J7L489-F1
#
_cell.length_a   1.000
_cell.length_b   1.000
_cell.length_c   1.000
_cell.angle_alpha   90.00
_cell.angle_beta   90.00
_cell.angle_gamma   90.00
#
_symmetry.space_group_name_H-M   'P 1'
#
loop_
_entity.id
_entity.type
_entity.pdbx_description
1 polymer ?
#
loop_
_entity_poly.entity_id
_entity_poly.type
_entity_poly.pdbx_seq_one_letter_code
_entity_poly.pdbx_strand_id
1 'polypeptide(L)'
;MSTPPPPPPPPPISGYVHNVSALTEGRSPRTKFFKFDIQLANDVKKVICFSPEKRKLMSTHEGKSCKISKYEVSKHPMSDIVFKDKSEVIDETVDFERTNIETKLSQISDLQKITNNQEVYVEIKVTSKQKSETITRGTKEMIKSECMATDNTGSIRLVAWEPHSLKLGHSYHLKVRVKSFEGDKYINTTAETTFEEIEPLDISDEPTQDVNKYCIKGNIASMEIVSRHLKCTNCRKKLVNTASKVTKCQNCHMSQLTKKCHQDLTVKLHIDPIGQNQQRMFITCFSDTIATLITSDPFTLSDDELTEKILEMGEHDVTFIINPTTRICSNIQPFELTYLSS
;
A
#
# COMPACT_ATOMS: atom_id res chain seq x y z
N MET A 1 24.03 -18.64 -44.52
CA MET A 1 23.57 -19.42 -43.34
C MET A 1 22.06 -19.39 -43.35
N SER A 2 21.42 -20.51 -43.71
CA SER A 2 19.96 -20.62 -43.75
C SER A 2 19.43 -20.66 -42.33
N THR A 3 18.52 -19.75 -41.99
CA THR A 3 17.82 -19.78 -40.69
C THR A 3 17.08 -21.11 -40.53
N PRO A 4 17.16 -21.78 -39.37
CA PRO A 4 16.42 -23.00 -39.14
C PRO A 4 14.91 -22.75 -39.33
N PRO A 5 14.17 -23.74 -39.87
CA PRO A 5 12.74 -23.58 -40.07
C PRO A 5 12.05 -23.30 -38.72
N PRO A 6 11.02 -22.44 -38.71
CA PRO A 6 10.28 -22.17 -37.50
C PRO A 6 9.68 -23.46 -36.94
N PRO A 7 9.58 -23.60 -35.61
CA PRO A 7 8.96 -24.77 -35.00
C PRO A 7 7.51 -24.92 -35.50
N PRO A 8 7.00 -26.16 -35.62
CA PRO A 8 5.63 -26.40 -36.01
C PRO A 8 4.66 -25.69 -35.05
N PRO A 9 3.53 -25.17 -35.55
CA PRO A 9 2.56 -24.51 -34.69
C PRO A 9 2.00 -25.51 -33.67
N PRO A 10 1.68 -25.06 -32.45
CA PRO A 10 1.11 -25.93 -31.44
C PRO A 10 -0.29 -26.43 -31.88
N PRO A 11 -0.68 -27.64 -31.45
CA PRO A 11 -1.99 -28.19 -31.79
C PRO A 11 -3.12 -27.31 -31.21
N PRO A 12 -4.29 -27.24 -31.88
CA PRO A 12 -5.46 -26.57 -31.32
C PRO A 12 -5.84 -27.15 -29.95
N ILE A 13 -6.38 -26.30 -29.07
CA ILE A 13 -6.90 -26.74 -27.76
C ILE A 13 -8.34 -26.28 -27.61
N SER A 14 -9.12 -27.06 -26.87
CA SER A 14 -10.55 -26.85 -26.70
C SER A 14 -10.91 -26.79 -25.23
N GLY A 15 -11.74 -25.82 -24.87
CA GLY A 15 -12.05 -25.58 -23.46
C GLY A 15 -12.95 -24.39 -23.21
N TYR A 16 -13.31 -24.18 -21.95
CA TYR A 16 -14.14 -23.04 -21.55
C TYR A 16 -13.29 -21.78 -21.36
N VAL A 17 -13.80 -20.63 -21.80
CA VAL A 17 -13.16 -19.33 -21.56
C VAL A 17 -13.59 -18.78 -20.21
N HIS A 18 -12.64 -18.29 -19.43
CA HIS A 18 -12.86 -17.66 -18.13
C HIS A 18 -12.06 -16.36 -18.01
N ASN A 19 -12.46 -15.51 -17.06
CA ASN A 19 -11.69 -14.38 -16.55
C ASN A 19 -11.19 -13.41 -17.65
N VAL A 20 -12.06 -13.05 -18.60
CA VAL A 20 -11.66 -12.17 -19.71
C VAL A 20 -11.42 -10.75 -19.18
N SER A 21 -10.15 -10.35 -19.14
CA SER A 21 -9.76 -9.05 -18.60
C SER A 21 -10.11 -7.89 -19.55
N ALA A 22 -10.07 -6.68 -19.00
CA ALA A 22 -10.04 -5.48 -19.81
C ALA A 22 -8.71 -5.31 -20.56
N LEU A 23 -8.70 -4.33 -21.46
CA LEU A 23 -7.48 -3.94 -22.17
C LEU A 23 -6.50 -3.26 -21.20
N THR A 24 -5.30 -3.79 -21.13
CA THR A 24 -4.17 -3.31 -20.36
C THR A 24 -3.13 -2.71 -21.31
N GLU A 25 -2.53 -1.59 -20.90
CA GLU A 25 -1.40 -0.98 -21.61
C GLU A 25 -0.10 -1.71 -21.26
N GLY A 26 0.70 -2.03 -22.28
CA GLY A 26 2.01 -2.66 -22.15
C GLY A 26 3.11 -1.64 -21.82
N ARG A 27 4.36 -2.13 -21.81
CA ARG A 27 5.53 -1.28 -21.57
C ARG A 27 5.70 -0.17 -22.60
N SER A 28 5.17 -0.37 -23.81
CA SER A 28 5.06 0.67 -24.83
C SER A 28 3.62 1.18 -24.88
N PRO A 29 3.38 2.51 -24.98
CA PRO A 29 2.04 3.09 -25.10
C PRO A 29 1.23 2.55 -26.29
N ARG A 30 1.90 1.98 -27.30
CA ARG A 30 1.27 1.40 -28.49
C ARG A 30 0.86 -0.06 -28.30
N THR A 31 1.35 -0.73 -27.26
CA THR A 31 1.03 -2.12 -26.99
C THR A 31 -0.16 -2.18 -26.05
N LYS A 32 -1.26 -2.75 -26.51
CA LYS A 32 -2.42 -3.07 -25.68
C LYS A 32 -2.64 -4.56 -25.72
N PHE A 33 -2.97 -5.15 -24.58
CA PHE A 33 -3.25 -6.57 -24.48
C PHE A 33 -4.36 -6.81 -23.46
N PHE A 34 -4.99 -7.98 -23.51
CA PHE A 34 -5.86 -8.44 -22.44
C PHE A 34 -5.50 -9.90 -22.11
N LYS A 35 -6.01 -10.40 -21.00
CA LYS A 35 -5.77 -11.77 -20.53
C LYS A 35 -7.09 -12.51 -20.40
N PHE A 36 -7.02 -13.82 -20.44
CA PHE A 36 -8.12 -14.72 -20.12
C PHE A 36 -7.55 -16.10 -19.81
N ASP A 37 -8.36 -16.96 -19.21
CA ASP A 37 -8.01 -18.33 -18.91
C ASP A 37 -8.81 -19.29 -19.79
N ILE A 38 -8.21 -20.42 -20.15
CA ILE A 38 -8.90 -21.55 -20.79
C ILE A 38 -8.87 -22.76 -19.89
N GLN A 39 -10.04 -23.23 -19.48
CA GLN A 39 -10.23 -24.51 -18.80
C GLN A 39 -10.17 -25.65 -19.81
N LEU A 40 -9.17 -26.51 -19.68
CA LEU A 40 -9.11 -27.82 -20.32
C LEU A 40 -9.67 -28.88 -19.37
N ALA A 41 -9.78 -30.13 -19.83
CA ALA A 41 -10.32 -31.23 -19.02
C ALA A 41 -9.62 -31.39 -17.65
N ASN A 42 -8.29 -31.19 -17.59
CA ASN A 42 -7.48 -31.44 -16.40
C ASN A 42 -6.54 -30.27 -16.04
N ASP A 43 -6.63 -29.13 -16.73
CA ASP A 43 -5.67 -28.03 -16.56
C ASP A 43 -6.31 -26.69 -16.94
N VAL A 44 -5.72 -25.59 -16.47
CA VAL A 44 -6.13 -24.23 -16.84
C VAL A 44 -4.93 -23.52 -17.44
N LYS A 45 -5.07 -23.05 -18.69
CA LYS A 45 -4.04 -22.29 -19.39
C LYS A 45 -4.31 -20.79 -19.34
N LYS A 46 -3.31 -20.02 -18.91
CA LYS A 46 -3.34 -18.55 -18.90
C LYS A 46 -2.96 -18.02 -20.27
N VAL A 47 -3.82 -17.18 -20.83
CA VAL A 47 -3.65 -16.62 -22.17
C VAL A 47 -3.42 -15.11 -22.09
N ILE A 48 -2.45 -14.61 -22.84
CA ILE A 48 -2.26 -13.17 -23.09
C ILE A 48 -2.51 -12.86 -24.57
N CYS A 49 -3.41 -11.93 -24.86
CA CYS A 49 -3.80 -11.56 -26.22
C CYS A 49 -3.34 -10.15 -26.56
N PHE A 50 -2.46 -10.03 -27.55
CA PHE A 50 -1.94 -8.75 -28.07
C PHE A 50 -2.77 -8.17 -29.23
N SER A 51 -4.01 -8.66 -29.40
CA SER A 51 -4.96 -8.25 -30.43
C SER A 51 -6.19 -7.61 -29.77
N PRO A 52 -6.16 -6.30 -29.44
CA PRO A 52 -7.22 -5.61 -28.71
C PRO A 52 -8.62 -5.78 -29.31
N GLU A 53 -8.71 -5.83 -30.63
CA GLU A 53 -9.92 -6.04 -31.42
C GLU A 53 -10.66 -7.36 -31.07
N LYS A 54 -9.93 -8.38 -30.57
CA LYS A 54 -10.50 -9.66 -30.18
C LYS A 54 -11.10 -9.68 -28.78
N ARG A 55 -10.93 -8.61 -27.98
CA ARG A 55 -11.46 -8.56 -26.61
C ARG A 55 -12.98 -8.77 -26.57
N LYS A 56 -13.71 -8.09 -27.46
CA LYS A 56 -15.17 -8.22 -27.54
C LYS A 56 -15.60 -9.65 -27.88
N LEU A 57 -14.91 -10.28 -28.83
CA LEU A 57 -15.13 -11.69 -29.19
C LEU A 57 -14.93 -12.61 -27.99
N MET A 58 -13.82 -12.45 -27.25
CA MET A 58 -13.52 -13.29 -26.09
C MET A 58 -14.53 -13.10 -24.96
N SER A 59 -14.97 -11.87 -24.70
CA SER A 59 -16.04 -11.63 -23.71
C SER A 59 -17.36 -12.30 -24.09
N THR A 60 -17.68 -12.43 -25.38
CA THR A 60 -18.88 -13.18 -25.83
C THR A 60 -18.74 -14.70 -25.64
N HIS A 61 -17.49 -15.19 -25.58
CA HIS A 61 -17.17 -16.59 -25.33
C HIS A 61 -16.96 -16.89 -23.84
N GLU A 62 -16.99 -15.89 -22.96
CA GLU A 62 -16.83 -16.11 -21.52
C GLU A 62 -17.93 -17.03 -20.99
N GLY A 63 -17.51 -18.12 -20.34
CA GLY A 63 -18.38 -19.21 -19.89
C GLY A 63 -18.80 -20.22 -20.96
N LYS A 64 -18.41 -20.03 -22.23
CA LYS A 64 -18.68 -20.96 -23.34
C LYS A 64 -17.44 -21.78 -23.69
N SER A 65 -17.68 -22.98 -24.18
CA SER A 65 -16.64 -23.84 -24.75
C SER A 65 -16.28 -23.36 -26.16
N CYS A 66 -14.99 -23.35 -26.45
CA CYS A 66 -14.48 -23.00 -27.77
C CYS A 66 -13.20 -23.76 -28.07
N LYS A 67 -12.87 -23.83 -29.35
CA LYS A 67 -11.58 -24.26 -29.85
C LYS A 67 -10.73 -23.06 -30.18
N ILE A 68 -9.50 -23.07 -29.71
CA ILE A 68 -8.50 -22.07 -30.05
C ILE A 68 -7.34 -22.67 -30.85
N SER A 69 -6.87 -21.93 -31.85
CA SER A 69 -5.76 -22.37 -32.70
C SER A 69 -4.88 -21.20 -33.15
N LYS A 70 -3.76 -21.52 -33.82
CA LYS A 70 -2.78 -20.52 -34.31
C LYS A 70 -2.28 -19.58 -33.20
N TYR A 71 -2.08 -20.14 -32.01
CA TYR A 71 -1.49 -19.47 -30.86
C TYR A 71 0.00 -19.78 -30.76
N GLU A 72 0.72 -19.04 -29.94
CA GLU A 72 2.12 -19.32 -29.61
C GLU A 72 2.22 -19.80 -28.15
N VAL A 73 3.09 -20.77 -27.88
CA VAL A 73 3.39 -21.16 -26.50
C VAL A 73 4.29 -20.10 -25.88
N SER A 74 3.86 -19.55 -24.76
CA SER A 74 4.58 -18.51 -24.03
C SER A 74 5.79 -19.10 -23.30
N LYS A 75 6.93 -18.39 -23.34
CA LYS A 75 8.08 -18.64 -22.46
C LYS A 75 8.03 -17.82 -21.16
N HIS A 76 7.02 -16.96 -21.00
CA HIS A 76 6.88 -16.07 -19.87
C HIS A 76 6.22 -16.78 -18.69
N PRO A 77 6.71 -16.65 -17.45
CA PRO A 77 6.17 -17.37 -16.28
C PRO A 77 4.74 -16.96 -15.87
N MET A 78 4.12 -16.00 -16.55
CA MET A 78 2.80 -15.45 -16.20
C MET A 78 1.73 -15.74 -17.26
N SER A 79 2.07 -16.48 -18.30
CA SER A 79 1.16 -16.89 -19.37
C SER A 79 1.68 -18.19 -19.97
N ASP A 80 0.78 -19.10 -20.29
CA ASP A 80 1.10 -20.34 -21.01
C ASP A 80 0.98 -20.14 -22.52
N ILE A 81 0.09 -19.24 -22.94
CA ILE A 81 -0.29 -19.04 -24.34
C ILE A 81 -0.29 -17.55 -24.70
N VAL A 82 0.21 -17.24 -25.90
CA VAL A 82 0.15 -15.91 -26.51
C VAL A 82 -0.77 -15.93 -27.72
N PHE A 83 -1.75 -15.03 -27.72
CA PHE A 83 -2.65 -14.74 -28.83
C PHE A 83 -2.20 -13.50 -29.59
N LYS A 84 -2.32 -13.58 -30.90
CA LYS A 84 -2.03 -12.49 -31.84
C LYS A 84 -3.16 -12.41 -32.89
N ASP A 85 -2.95 -11.56 -33.89
CA ASP A 85 -3.91 -11.30 -34.97
C ASP A 85 -4.31 -12.57 -35.75
N LYS A 86 -3.38 -13.51 -35.94
CA LYS A 86 -3.67 -14.77 -36.64
C LYS A 86 -4.31 -15.87 -35.79
N SER A 87 -4.42 -15.68 -34.48
CA SER A 87 -5.01 -16.69 -33.58
C SER A 87 -6.52 -16.81 -33.83
N GLU A 88 -7.05 -18.02 -33.85
CA GLU A 88 -8.45 -18.28 -34.19
C GLU A 88 -9.22 -18.85 -33.00
N VAL A 89 -10.49 -18.49 -32.93
CA VAL A 89 -11.45 -18.95 -31.93
C VAL A 89 -12.68 -19.42 -32.68
N ILE A 90 -13.08 -20.67 -32.46
CA ILE A 90 -14.22 -21.31 -33.12
C ILE A 90 -15.10 -21.92 -32.03
N ASP A 91 -16.42 -21.74 -32.13
CA ASP A 91 -17.36 -22.43 -31.24
C ASP A 91 -17.19 -23.95 -31.35
N GLU A 92 -16.96 -24.62 -30.23
CA GLU A 92 -16.81 -26.07 -30.17
C GLU A 92 -17.33 -26.56 -28.81
N THR A 93 -18.04 -27.68 -28.81
CA THR A 93 -18.51 -28.34 -27.58
C THR A 93 -17.42 -29.28 -27.06
N VAL A 94 -17.24 -29.30 -25.74
CA VAL A 94 -16.31 -30.22 -25.07
C VAL A 94 -17.08 -31.24 -24.21
N ASP A 95 -16.41 -32.34 -23.87
CA ASP A 95 -16.96 -33.52 -23.17
C ASP A 95 -16.77 -33.49 -21.64
N PHE A 96 -16.33 -32.36 -21.09
CA PHE A 96 -16.15 -32.13 -19.66
C PHE A 96 -16.97 -30.93 -19.20
N GLU A 97 -17.33 -30.89 -17.91
CA GLU A 97 -18.12 -29.81 -17.36
C GLU A 97 -17.29 -28.55 -17.09
N ARG A 98 -17.93 -27.39 -17.25
CA ARG A 98 -17.37 -26.12 -16.80
C ARG A 98 -17.30 -26.11 -15.27
N THR A 99 -16.11 -25.87 -14.76
CA THR A 99 -15.89 -25.65 -13.32
C THR A 99 -15.76 -24.17 -13.04
N ASN A 100 -16.04 -23.74 -11.81
CA ASN A 100 -15.67 -22.40 -11.39
C ASN A 100 -14.16 -22.38 -11.19
N ILE A 101 -13.44 -21.74 -12.11
CA ILE A 101 -12.03 -21.41 -11.88
C ILE A 101 -12.01 -20.31 -10.81
N GLU A 102 -11.74 -20.71 -9.56
CA GLU A 102 -11.58 -19.76 -8.47
C GLU A 102 -10.49 -18.75 -8.82
N THR A 103 -10.88 -17.48 -8.82
CA THR A 103 -9.95 -16.37 -8.94
C THR A 103 -9.01 -16.38 -7.75
N LYS A 104 -7.73 -16.62 -8.00
CA LYS A 104 -6.72 -16.69 -6.94
C LYS A 104 -6.74 -15.42 -6.11
N LEU A 105 -7.19 -15.56 -4.86
CA LEU A 105 -7.12 -14.51 -3.85
C LEU A 105 -5.65 -14.21 -3.54
N SER A 106 -5.33 -12.92 -3.49
CA SER A 106 -4.03 -12.43 -3.07
C SER A 106 -4.14 -11.95 -1.63
N GLN A 107 -3.27 -12.45 -0.76
CA GLN A 107 -3.10 -11.93 0.58
C GLN A 107 -2.39 -10.57 0.53
N ILE A 108 -2.72 -9.68 1.46
CA ILE A 108 -2.13 -8.33 1.54
C ILE A 108 -0.61 -8.38 1.64
N SER A 109 -0.07 -9.31 2.44
CA SER A 109 1.38 -9.50 2.60
C SER A 109 2.11 -9.81 1.29
N ASP A 110 1.44 -10.45 0.32
CA ASP A 110 2.03 -10.78 -0.97
C ASP A 110 1.93 -9.65 -2.01
N LEU A 111 1.09 -8.63 -1.78
CA LEU A 111 0.90 -7.52 -2.71
C LEU A 111 2.18 -6.71 -2.95
N GLN A 112 3.14 -6.76 -2.01
CA GLN A 112 4.45 -6.13 -2.16
C GLN A 112 5.25 -6.70 -3.34
N LYS A 113 5.07 -7.99 -3.64
CA LYS A 113 5.77 -8.71 -4.73
C LYS A 113 5.05 -8.52 -6.07
N ILE A 114 3.85 -7.93 -6.07
CA ILE A 114 3.00 -7.82 -7.25
C ILE A 114 3.42 -6.63 -8.11
N THR A 115 3.49 -6.87 -9.42
CA THR A 115 3.91 -5.86 -10.39
C THR A 115 2.92 -4.70 -10.40
N ASN A 116 3.44 -3.47 -10.54
CA ASN A 116 2.61 -2.28 -10.63
C ASN A 116 1.62 -2.39 -11.82
N ASN A 117 0.39 -1.92 -11.62
CA ASN A 117 -0.75 -2.01 -12.52
C ASN A 117 -1.36 -3.41 -12.73
N GLN A 118 -0.91 -4.43 -12.00
CA GLN A 118 -1.53 -5.75 -12.05
C GLN A 118 -2.87 -5.77 -11.31
N GLU A 119 -3.85 -6.47 -11.87
CA GLU A 119 -5.14 -6.73 -11.23
C GLU A 119 -5.07 -7.97 -10.34
N VAL A 120 -5.68 -7.87 -9.17
CA VAL A 120 -5.73 -8.92 -8.14
C VAL A 120 -7.11 -8.97 -7.52
N TYR A 121 -7.46 -10.15 -7.03
CA TYR A 121 -8.64 -10.35 -6.20
C TYR A 121 -8.20 -10.40 -4.74
N VAL A 122 -8.89 -9.68 -3.87
CA VAL A 122 -8.60 -9.61 -2.44
C VAL A 122 -9.90 -9.68 -1.66
N GLU A 123 -9.83 -10.29 -0.48
CA GLU A 123 -10.89 -10.23 0.52
C GLU A 123 -10.36 -9.41 1.70
N ILE A 124 -11.04 -8.31 1.99
CA ILE A 124 -10.56 -7.32 2.96
C ILE A 124 -11.68 -6.84 3.84
N LYS A 125 -11.34 -6.43 5.07
CA LYS A 125 -12.17 -5.62 5.95
C LYS A 125 -11.67 -4.18 5.89
N VAL A 126 -12.60 -3.23 5.76
CA VAL A 126 -12.27 -1.80 5.82
C VAL A 126 -12.13 -1.41 7.29
N THR A 127 -10.89 -1.29 7.78
CA THR A 127 -10.61 -1.00 9.19
C THR A 127 -10.48 0.49 9.48
N SER A 128 -10.27 1.32 8.45
CA SER A 128 -10.35 2.78 8.56
C SER A 128 -10.77 3.41 7.24
N LYS A 129 -11.39 4.59 7.30
CA LYS A 129 -11.86 5.34 6.12
C LYS A 129 -11.73 6.84 6.35
N GLN A 130 -11.09 7.54 5.42
CA GLN A 130 -11.02 9.00 5.40
C GLN A 130 -12.34 9.60 4.88
N LYS A 131 -12.56 10.88 5.18
CA LYS A 131 -13.68 11.62 4.59
C LYS A 131 -13.50 11.64 3.06
N SER A 132 -14.57 11.36 2.34
CA SER A 132 -14.53 11.40 0.89
C SER A 132 -14.27 12.82 0.38
N GLU A 133 -13.48 12.94 -0.68
CA GLU A 133 -13.10 14.19 -1.32
C GLU A 133 -13.58 14.20 -2.78
N THR A 134 -14.11 15.32 -3.24
CA THR A 134 -14.45 15.52 -4.66
C THR A 134 -13.20 15.98 -5.40
N ILE A 135 -12.78 15.20 -6.40
CA ILE A 135 -11.65 15.53 -7.26
C ILE A 135 -12.19 15.92 -8.65
N THR A 136 -11.86 17.13 -9.08
CA THR A 136 -12.17 17.61 -10.44
C THR A 136 -11.02 17.27 -11.37
N ARG A 137 -11.31 16.49 -12.42
CA ARG A 137 -10.33 16.13 -13.46
C ARG A 137 -10.85 16.55 -14.83
N GLY A 138 -10.42 17.73 -15.28
CA GLY A 138 -11.00 18.38 -16.45
C GLY A 138 -12.41 18.90 -16.14
N THR A 139 -13.42 18.45 -16.88
CA THR A 139 -14.84 18.82 -16.65
C THR A 139 -15.61 17.80 -15.80
N LYS A 140 -14.98 16.69 -15.39
CA LYS A 140 -15.62 15.62 -14.64
C LYS A 140 -15.22 15.68 -13.16
N GLU A 141 -16.22 15.67 -12.29
CA GLU A 141 -16.05 15.47 -10.85
C GLU A 141 -16.16 13.98 -10.53
N MET A 142 -15.31 13.51 -9.62
CA MET A 142 -15.34 12.14 -9.09
C MET A 142 -15.08 12.17 -7.60
N ILE A 143 -15.86 11.41 -6.84
CA ILE A 143 -15.57 11.24 -5.41
C ILE A 143 -14.51 10.15 -5.22
N LYS A 144 -13.51 10.51 -4.42
CA LYS A 144 -12.41 9.65 -3.96
C LYS A 144 -12.55 9.45 -2.46
N SER A 145 -12.32 8.23 -1.99
CA SER A 145 -12.13 7.93 -0.59
C SER A 145 -10.87 7.10 -0.40
N GLU A 146 -10.12 7.38 0.65
CA GLU A 146 -8.96 6.56 1.04
C GLU A 146 -9.31 5.76 2.29
N CYS A 147 -8.96 4.49 2.28
CA CYS A 147 -9.28 3.55 3.35
C CYS A 147 -8.05 2.70 3.69
N MET A 148 -8.04 2.10 4.88
CA MET A 148 -7.19 0.95 5.17
C MET A 148 -8.01 -0.31 4.97
N ALA A 149 -7.48 -1.21 4.14
CA ALA A 149 -8.00 -2.54 3.91
C ALA A 149 -7.11 -3.54 4.66
N THR A 150 -7.70 -4.42 5.44
CA THR A 150 -6.99 -5.39 6.27
C THR A 150 -7.50 -6.80 6.01
N ASP A 151 -6.59 -7.76 6.00
CA ASP A 151 -6.85 -9.19 6.00
C ASP A 151 -6.07 -9.84 7.16
N ASN A 152 -6.07 -11.16 7.25
CA ASN A 152 -5.33 -11.88 8.29
C ASN A 152 -3.79 -11.82 8.15
N THR A 153 -3.27 -11.23 7.08
CA THR A 153 -1.83 -11.13 6.79
C THR A 153 -1.27 -9.72 6.89
N GLY A 154 -2.12 -8.69 6.91
CA GLY A 154 -1.69 -7.32 7.13
C GLY A 154 -2.70 -6.29 6.65
N SER A 155 -2.25 -5.04 6.57
CA SER A 155 -3.04 -3.90 6.14
C SER A 155 -2.40 -3.19 4.95
N ILE A 156 -3.23 -2.66 4.05
CA ILE A 156 -2.79 -1.90 2.89
C ILE A 156 -3.72 -0.72 2.62
N ARG A 157 -3.13 0.39 2.14
CA ARG A 157 -3.88 1.54 1.67
C ARG A 157 -4.74 1.15 0.47
N LEU A 158 -6.01 1.50 0.51
CA LEU A 158 -7.00 1.34 -0.56
C LEU A 158 -7.53 2.70 -0.99
N VAL A 159 -7.35 3.03 -2.26
CA VAL A 159 -7.95 4.21 -2.89
C VAL A 159 -9.20 3.77 -3.65
N ALA A 160 -10.37 4.19 -3.16
CA ALA A 160 -11.65 3.85 -3.75
C ALA A 160 -12.27 5.06 -4.45
N TRP A 161 -12.57 4.88 -5.73
CA TRP A 161 -13.26 5.83 -6.59
C TRP A 161 -14.72 5.42 -6.79
N GLU A 162 -15.60 6.41 -6.92
CA GLU A 162 -16.97 6.20 -7.37
C GLU A 162 -17.08 5.34 -8.64
N PRO A 163 -18.09 4.46 -8.73
CA PRO A 163 -19.24 4.31 -7.81
C PRO A 163 -18.98 3.45 -6.56
N HIS A 164 -17.75 2.97 -6.35
CA HIS A 164 -17.42 1.98 -5.32
C HIS A 164 -17.31 2.64 -3.93
N SER A 165 -18.41 2.66 -3.18
CA SER A 165 -18.45 3.21 -1.82
C SER A 165 -18.28 2.11 -0.76
N LEU A 166 -17.06 1.99 -0.25
CA LEU A 166 -16.70 1.06 0.83
C LEU A 166 -17.15 1.61 2.19
N LYS A 167 -17.72 0.78 3.07
CA LYS A 167 -18.14 1.19 4.42
C LYS A 167 -17.12 0.74 5.47
N LEU A 168 -16.90 1.58 6.47
CA LEU A 168 -16.05 1.26 7.62
C LEU A 168 -16.64 0.07 8.40
N GLY A 169 -15.81 -0.92 8.74
CA GLY A 169 -16.18 -2.13 9.48
C GLY A 169 -16.71 -3.27 8.61
N HIS A 170 -17.02 -3.02 7.34
CA HIS A 170 -17.54 -4.03 6.43
C HIS A 170 -16.43 -4.76 5.68
N SER A 171 -16.74 -5.99 5.23
CA SER A 171 -15.83 -6.83 4.47
C SER A 171 -16.26 -6.96 3.01
N TYR A 172 -15.29 -7.05 2.11
CA TYR A 172 -15.51 -7.02 0.68
C TYR A 172 -14.59 -7.98 -0.07
N HIS A 173 -15.15 -8.65 -1.08
CA HIS A 173 -14.42 -9.30 -2.15
C HIS A 173 -14.25 -8.31 -3.31
N LEU A 174 -13.02 -7.93 -3.61
CA LEU A 174 -12.71 -6.86 -4.57
C LEU A 174 -11.73 -7.31 -5.65
N LYS A 175 -12.00 -6.92 -6.89
CA LYS A 175 -11.00 -6.90 -7.96
C LYS A 175 -10.36 -5.52 -8.06
N VAL A 176 -9.13 -5.39 -7.60
CA VAL A 176 -8.41 -4.12 -7.49
C VAL A 176 -7.12 -4.13 -8.28
N ARG A 177 -6.61 -2.94 -8.58
CA ARG A 177 -5.32 -2.76 -9.25
C ARG A 177 -4.24 -2.40 -8.24
N VAL A 178 -3.14 -3.14 -8.24
CA VAL A 178 -1.95 -2.79 -7.45
C VAL A 178 -1.27 -1.58 -8.07
N LYS A 179 -1.00 -0.57 -7.25
CA LYS A 179 -0.33 0.67 -7.61
C LYS A 179 0.88 0.90 -6.72
N SER A 180 1.78 1.77 -7.15
CA SER A 180 2.92 2.23 -6.36
C SER A 180 3.04 3.73 -6.41
N PHE A 181 3.28 4.36 -5.27
CA PHE A 181 3.59 5.78 -5.15
C PHE A 181 4.75 5.95 -4.17
N GLU A 182 5.82 6.63 -4.59
CA GLU A 182 7.04 6.84 -3.79
C GLU A 182 7.66 5.56 -3.18
N GLY A 183 7.46 4.41 -3.84
CA GLY A 183 7.96 3.11 -3.40
C GLY A 183 6.92 2.26 -2.67
N ASP A 184 5.88 2.88 -2.11
CA ASP A 184 4.84 2.18 -1.35
C ASP A 184 3.76 1.61 -2.25
N LYS A 185 3.42 0.34 -2.03
CA LYS A 185 2.34 -0.37 -2.71
C LYS A 185 0.99 -0.04 -2.07
N TYR A 186 0.00 0.19 -2.91
CA TYR A 186 -1.39 0.37 -2.50
C TYR A 186 -2.32 -0.29 -3.51
N ILE A 187 -3.56 -0.55 -3.12
CA ILE A 187 -4.59 -1.05 -4.03
C ILE A 187 -5.55 0.08 -4.40
N ASN A 188 -6.04 0.04 -5.63
CA ASN A 188 -6.85 1.11 -6.19
C ASN A 188 -8.03 0.53 -6.98
N THR A 189 -9.24 1.00 -6.70
CA THR A 189 -10.42 0.64 -7.50
C THR A 189 -10.38 1.34 -8.86
N THR A 190 -10.95 0.70 -9.85
CA THR A 190 -11.08 1.23 -11.22
C THR A 190 -12.54 1.20 -11.63
N ALA A 191 -12.88 1.75 -12.79
CA ALA A 191 -14.24 1.65 -13.34
C ALA A 191 -14.69 0.20 -13.58
N GLU A 192 -13.74 -0.75 -13.62
CA GLU A 192 -13.95 -2.17 -13.90
C GLU A 192 -13.78 -3.04 -12.65
N THR A 193 -13.62 -2.41 -11.47
CA THR A 193 -13.54 -3.14 -10.21
C THR A 193 -14.85 -3.87 -9.97
N THR A 194 -14.77 -5.18 -9.77
CA THR A 194 -15.88 -5.94 -9.19
C THR A 194 -15.84 -5.73 -7.68
N PHE A 195 -17.02 -5.51 -7.11
CA PHE A 195 -17.22 -5.19 -5.71
C PHE A 195 -18.39 -6.02 -5.20
N GLU A 196 -18.14 -6.84 -4.19
CA GLU A 196 -19.15 -7.63 -3.51
C GLU A 196 -18.92 -7.51 -2.01
N GLU A 197 -19.96 -7.11 -1.28
CA GLU A 197 -19.93 -7.14 0.18
C GLU A 197 -20.09 -8.59 0.63
N ILE A 198 -19.20 -9.04 1.51
CA ILE A 198 -19.15 -10.42 2.00
C ILE A 198 -19.39 -10.46 3.51
N GLU A 199 -19.57 -11.67 4.04
CA GLU A 199 -19.64 -11.88 5.48
C GLU A 199 -18.40 -11.29 6.19
N PRO A 200 -18.57 -10.73 7.41
CA PRO A 200 -17.47 -10.12 8.13
C PRO A 200 -16.29 -11.07 8.31
N LEU A 201 -15.12 -10.66 7.84
CA LEU A 201 -13.89 -11.38 8.11
C LEU A 201 -13.58 -11.29 9.61
N ASP A 202 -13.21 -12.43 10.20
CA ASP A 202 -12.78 -12.55 11.60
C ASP A 202 -11.37 -11.97 11.78
N ILE A 203 -11.32 -10.65 11.73
CA ILE A 203 -10.14 -9.82 11.87
C ILE A 203 -10.41 -8.92 13.06
N SER A 204 -9.53 -8.99 14.06
CA SER A 204 -9.61 -8.21 15.29
C SER A 204 -9.99 -6.75 14.97
N ASP A 205 -11.04 -6.27 15.63
CA ASP A 205 -11.52 -4.89 15.53
C ASP A 205 -10.58 -3.88 16.18
N GLU A 206 -9.35 -4.27 16.57
CA GLU A 206 -8.36 -3.32 17.02
C GLU A 206 -8.22 -2.24 15.95
N PRO A 207 -8.66 -1.00 16.24
CA PRO A 207 -8.59 0.07 15.28
C PRO A 207 -7.11 0.29 15.05
N THR A 208 -6.60 -0.19 13.90
CA THR A 208 -5.26 0.15 13.44
C THR A 208 -5.21 1.67 13.38
N GLN A 209 -4.55 2.25 14.39
CA GLN A 209 -4.53 3.67 14.68
C GLN A 209 -4.04 4.43 13.46
N ASP A 210 -4.83 5.41 13.01
CA ASP A 210 -4.53 6.45 12.01
C ASP A 210 -3.87 5.97 10.70
N VAL A 211 -4.64 6.11 9.60
CA VAL A 211 -4.26 5.96 8.17
C VAL A 211 -3.06 6.83 7.73
N ASN A 212 -2.51 7.61 8.63
CA ASN A 212 -1.44 8.56 8.41
C ASN A 212 -0.14 8.10 9.05
N LYS A 213 0.03 6.82 9.36
CA LYS A 213 1.21 6.32 10.08
C LYS A 213 1.70 5.02 9.44
N TYR A 214 2.99 4.92 9.16
CA TYR A 214 3.65 3.70 8.73
C TYR A 214 4.83 3.40 9.66
N CYS A 215 5.16 2.11 9.76
CA CYS A 215 6.18 1.60 10.66
C CYS A 215 7.50 1.46 9.91
N ILE A 216 8.56 2.10 10.41
CA ILE A 216 9.94 1.95 9.90
C ILE A 216 10.81 1.38 11.00
N LYS A 217 11.71 0.46 10.63
CA LYS A 217 12.84 0.05 11.47
C LYS A 217 14.12 0.70 10.98
N GLY A 218 14.95 1.17 11.89
CA GLY A 218 16.23 1.77 11.52
C GLY A 218 17.07 2.18 12.73
N ASN A 219 18.29 2.63 12.45
CA ASN A 219 19.21 3.16 13.45
C ASN A 219 19.20 4.69 13.42
N ILE A 220 19.40 5.33 14.57
CA ILE A 220 19.49 6.80 14.64
C ILE A 220 20.93 7.20 14.36
N ALA A 221 21.16 7.82 13.21
CA ALA A 221 22.50 8.18 12.76
C ALA A 221 22.96 9.54 13.28
N SER A 222 22.04 10.50 13.39
CA SER A 222 22.32 11.84 13.92
C SER A 222 21.03 12.53 14.36
N MET A 223 21.16 13.59 15.17
CA MET A 223 20.01 14.38 15.60
C MET A 223 20.28 15.89 15.60
N GLU A 224 19.19 16.66 15.54
CA GLU A 224 19.18 18.12 15.63
C GLU A 224 18.07 18.53 16.62
N ILE A 225 18.42 19.30 17.65
CA ILE A 225 17.43 19.97 18.51
C ILE A 225 16.93 21.21 17.76
N VAL A 226 15.74 21.12 17.15
CA VAL A 226 15.15 22.20 16.36
C VAL A 226 14.62 23.31 17.26
N SER A 227 14.00 22.94 18.38
CA SER A 227 13.53 23.92 19.34
C SER A 227 13.43 23.35 20.75
N ARG A 228 13.78 24.18 21.72
CA ARG A 228 13.55 23.97 23.14
C ARG A 228 13.11 25.31 23.75
N HIS A 229 11.87 25.39 24.24
CA HIS A 229 11.36 26.65 24.78
C HIS A 229 10.17 26.48 25.72
N LEU A 230 9.87 27.51 26.50
CA LEU A 230 8.67 27.56 27.32
C LEU A 230 7.44 28.01 26.52
N LYS A 231 6.29 27.46 26.87
CA LYS A 231 4.95 27.79 26.36
C LYS A 231 4.09 28.38 27.47
N CYS A 232 3.25 29.34 27.11
CA CYS A 232 2.29 29.92 28.02
C CYS A 232 1.30 28.86 28.55
N THR A 233 1.03 28.88 29.85
CA THR A 233 0.05 28.00 30.50
C THR A 233 -1.37 28.20 30.00
N ASN A 234 -1.70 29.40 29.53
CA ASN A 234 -3.02 29.72 28.98
C ASN A 234 -3.10 29.42 27.48
N CYS A 235 -2.38 30.19 26.64
CA CYS A 235 -2.58 30.14 25.18
C CYS A 235 -1.62 29.19 24.44
N ARG A 236 -0.75 28.46 25.14
CA ARG A 236 0.23 27.49 24.59
C ARG A 236 1.23 28.04 23.56
N LYS A 237 1.24 29.35 23.31
CA LYS A 237 2.22 30.01 22.44
C LYS A 237 3.59 30.10 23.12
N LYS A 238 4.64 30.08 22.29
CA LYS A 238 6.04 30.24 22.71
C LYS A 238 6.22 31.53 23.52
N LEU A 239 6.96 31.43 24.61
CA LEU A 239 7.36 32.54 25.46
C LEU A 239 8.75 33.04 25.05
N VAL A 240 8.94 34.34 25.15
CA VAL A 240 10.20 35.04 24.88
C VAL A 240 10.62 35.73 26.18
N ASN A 241 11.92 35.88 26.42
CA ASN A 241 12.48 36.49 27.64
C ASN A 241 12.07 35.75 28.93
N THR A 242 12.54 34.51 29.05
CA THR A 242 12.23 33.60 30.16
C THR A 242 13.31 33.55 31.24
N ALA A 243 14.25 34.50 31.25
CA ALA A 243 15.35 34.54 32.23
C ALA A 243 14.88 34.94 33.65
N SER A 244 13.75 35.65 33.76
CA SER A 244 13.19 36.08 35.04
C SER A 244 12.31 35.01 35.69
N LYS A 245 12.09 35.12 37.01
CA LYS A 245 11.19 34.21 37.78
C LYS A 245 9.73 34.29 37.33
N VAL A 246 9.33 35.44 36.80
CA VAL A 246 7.99 35.72 36.25
C VAL A 246 8.18 36.14 34.81
N THR A 247 7.42 35.55 33.90
CA THR A 247 7.41 35.91 32.48
C THR A 247 6.01 36.31 32.05
N LYS A 248 5.90 37.26 31.11
CA LYS A 248 4.63 37.75 30.58
C LYS A 248 4.46 37.25 29.16
N CYS A 249 3.35 36.57 28.89
CA CYS A 249 3.05 36.12 27.54
C CYS A 249 2.81 37.31 26.61
N GLN A 250 3.52 37.38 25.48
CA GLN A 250 3.33 38.46 24.49
C GLN A 250 2.01 38.33 23.73
N ASN A 251 1.43 37.12 23.66
CA ASN A 251 0.22 36.85 22.91
C ASN A 251 -1.08 37.09 23.71
N CYS A 252 -1.14 36.64 24.97
CA CYS A 252 -2.33 36.80 25.82
C CYS A 252 -2.12 37.72 27.02
N HIS A 253 -0.93 38.32 27.15
CA HIS A 253 -0.55 39.25 28.22
C HIS A 253 -0.60 38.72 29.66
N MET A 254 -0.84 37.41 29.85
CA MET A 254 -0.82 36.75 31.14
C MET A 254 0.59 36.71 31.74
N SER A 255 0.72 37.13 33.00
CA SER A 255 1.93 36.97 33.81
C SER A 255 1.89 35.63 34.54
N GLN A 256 2.98 34.89 34.50
CA GLN A 256 3.06 33.52 35.02
C GLN A 256 4.44 33.23 35.59
N LEU A 257 4.50 32.32 36.57
CA LEU A 257 5.77 31.83 37.09
C LEU A 257 6.47 31.03 36.00
N THR A 258 7.72 31.39 35.67
CA THR A 258 8.50 30.74 34.60
C THR A 258 8.64 29.24 34.85
N LYS A 259 8.87 28.83 36.11
CA LYS A 259 8.95 27.41 36.52
C LYS A 259 7.66 26.60 36.37
N LYS A 260 6.51 27.25 36.20
CA LYS A 260 5.20 26.60 35.99
C LYS A 260 4.78 26.60 34.53
N CYS A 261 5.58 27.18 33.63
CA CYS A 261 5.30 27.18 32.21
C CYS A 261 5.53 25.78 31.63
N HIS A 262 4.76 25.43 30.60
CA HIS A 262 4.99 24.18 29.89
C HIS A 262 6.30 24.25 29.11
N GLN A 263 7.08 23.18 29.13
CA GLN A 263 8.24 23.06 28.27
C GLN A 263 7.82 22.40 26.96
N ASP A 264 8.53 22.72 25.89
CA ASP A 264 8.33 22.16 24.57
C ASP A 264 9.69 21.81 23.96
N LEU A 265 9.75 20.65 23.34
CA LEU A 265 10.94 20.13 22.67
C LEU A 265 10.54 19.60 21.30
N THR A 266 11.26 20.02 20.26
CA THR A 266 11.18 19.45 18.92
C THR A 266 12.58 19.03 18.49
N VAL A 267 12.72 17.75 18.14
CA VAL A 267 13.96 17.14 17.69
C VAL A 267 13.76 16.58 16.28
N LYS A 268 14.75 16.72 15.41
CA LYS A 268 14.83 15.95 14.18
C LYS A 268 15.82 14.82 14.35
N LEU A 269 15.39 13.60 14.05
CA LEU A 269 16.25 12.42 14.02
C LEU A 269 16.51 12.04 12.56
N HIS A 270 17.78 11.82 12.22
CA HIS A 270 18.17 11.23 10.95
C HIS A 270 18.31 9.72 11.14
N ILE A 271 17.53 8.96 10.38
CA ILE A 271 17.42 7.52 10.49
C ILE A 271 18.03 6.89 9.25
N ASP A 272 18.83 5.85 9.47
CA ASP A 272 19.25 4.89 8.46
C ASP A 272 18.29 3.70 8.51
N PRO A 273 17.33 3.60 7.57
CA PRO A 273 16.31 2.55 7.64
C PRO A 273 16.91 1.19 7.27
N ILE A 274 16.37 0.11 7.86
CA ILE A 274 16.81 -1.28 7.63
C ILE A 274 15.88 -1.96 6.61
N GLY A 275 16.44 -2.39 5.47
CA GLY A 275 15.70 -2.98 4.34
C GLY A 275 16.36 -2.70 2.98
N GLN A 276 15.81 -3.22 1.88
CA GLN A 276 16.38 -2.98 0.54
C GLN A 276 15.99 -1.59 0.00
N ASN A 277 16.96 -0.86 -0.57
CA ASN A 277 16.82 0.45 -1.23
C ASN A 277 16.46 1.65 -0.33
N GLN A 278 17.08 1.77 0.85
CA GLN A 278 16.74 2.86 1.77
C GLN A 278 17.82 3.94 1.83
N GLN A 279 17.42 5.17 1.48
CA GLN A 279 18.22 6.38 1.71
C GLN A 279 17.95 6.90 3.12
N ARG A 280 18.97 7.47 3.75
CA ARG A 280 18.85 8.20 5.01
C ARG A 280 17.71 9.20 4.93
N MET A 281 16.83 9.19 5.92
CA MET A 281 15.70 10.11 6.01
C MET A 281 15.69 10.83 7.36
N PHE A 282 14.91 11.91 7.46
CA PHE A 282 14.69 12.59 8.73
C PHE A 282 13.25 12.45 9.19
N ILE A 283 13.06 12.42 10.50
CA ILE A 283 11.74 12.47 11.16
C ILE A 283 11.74 13.56 12.21
N THR A 284 10.56 14.11 12.50
CA THR A 284 10.36 15.11 13.56
C THR A 284 9.70 14.46 14.76
N CYS A 285 10.33 14.56 15.93
CA CYS A 285 9.86 14.03 17.20
C CYS A 285 9.57 15.19 18.16
N PHE A 286 8.47 15.06 18.92
CA PHE A 286 8.13 15.99 19.99
C PHE A 286 8.51 15.42 21.36
N SER A 287 8.40 16.24 22.41
CA SER A 287 8.77 15.90 23.79
C SER A 287 8.30 14.51 24.22
N ASP A 288 7.06 14.16 23.90
CA ASP A 288 6.43 12.93 24.37
C ASP A 288 7.06 11.71 23.70
N THR A 289 7.29 11.77 22.39
CA THR A 289 7.98 10.71 21.63
C THR A 289 9.42 10.53 22.08
N ILE A 290 10.13 11.63 22.38
CA ILE A 290 11.49 11.57 22.90
C ILE A 290 11.52 10.99 24.31
N ALA A 291 10.58 11.36 25.17
CA ALA A 291 10.47 10.82 26.53
C ALA A 291 10.27 9.30 26.51
N THR A 292 9.47 8.78 25.57
CA THR A 292 9.30 7.33 25.37
C THR A 292 10.60 6.65 24.96
N LEU A 293 11.37 7.27 24.05
CA LEU A 293 12.68 6.72 23.65
C LEU A 293 13.61 6.64 24.86
N ILE A 294 13.91 7.76 25.51
CA ILE A 294 14.93 7.80 26.58
C ILE A 294 14.45 7.29 27.94
N THR A 295 13.18 6.92 28.05
CA THR A 295 12.50 6.45 29.28
C THR A 295 12.69 7.42 30.46
N SER A 296 12.74 8.73 30.19
CA SER A 296 12.95 9.79 31.19
C SER A 296 12.43 11.13 30.67
N ASP A 297 12.20 12.10 31.57
CA ASP A 297 11.81 13.46 31.18
C ASP A 297 12.96 14.18 30.44
N PRO A 298 12.83 14.47 29.12
CA PRO A 298 13.89 15.08 28.34
C PRO A 298 14.24 16.50 28.80
N PHE A 299 13.37 17.16 29.57
CA PHE A 299 13.61 18.51 30.07
C PHE A 299 14.51 18.57 31.29
N THR A 300 14.86 17.43 31.88
CA THR A 300 15.82 17.34 32.98
C THR A 300 17.27 17.25 32.50
N LEU A 301 17.48 16.98 31.21
CA LEU A 301 18.78 16.83 30.58
C LEU A 301 19.21 18.10 29.85
N SER A 302 20.50 18.43 29.91
CA SER A 302 21.13 19.41 29.03
C SER A 302 21.05 18.96 27.56
N ASP A 303 21.32 19.87 26.63
CA ASP A 303 21.27 19.57 25.20
C ASP A 303 22.32 18.52 24.81
N ASP A 304 23.49 18.53 25.45
CA ASP A 304 24.57 17.56 25.24
C ASP A 304 24.20 16.17 25.80
N GLU A 305 23.74 16.09 27.05
CA GLU A 305 23.30 14.83 27.68
C GLU A 305 22.13 14.19 26.94
N LEU A 306 21.18 15.00 26.46
CA LEU A 306 20.06 14.50 25.65
C LEU A 306 20.56 13.94 24.32
N THR A 307 21.53 14.61 23.69
CA THR A 307 22.10 14.20 22.41
C THR A 307 22.84 12.88 22.54
N GLU A 308 23.74 12.77 23.53
CA GLU A 308 24.47 11.54 23.84
C GLU A 308 23.51 10.37 24.06
N LYS A 309 22.53 10.55 24.96
CA LYS A 309 21.57 9.49 25.31
C LYS A 309 20.74 9.01 24.13
N ILE A 310 20.28 9.91 23.26
CA ILE A 310 19.49 9.52 22.06
C ILE A 310 20.37 8.77 21.05
N LEU A 311 21.62 9.19 20.87
CA LEU A 311 22.54 8.56 19.92
C LEU A 311 23.01 7.18 20.41
N GLU A 312 23.23 7.00 21.72
CA GLU A 312 23.49 5.69 22.33
C GLU A 312 22.33 4.71 22.07
N MET A 313 21.09 5.16 22.20
CA MET A 313 19.93 4.34 21.85
C MET A 313 19.82 4.05 20.34
N GLY A 314 20.42 4.92 19.53
CA GLY A 314 20.51 4.79 18.09
C GLY A 314 21.43 3.67 17.60
N GLU A 315 22.32 3.15 18.46
CA GLU A 315 23.18 2.01 18.15
C GLU A 315 22.40 0.70 17.98
N HIS A 316 21.16 0.67 18.48
CA HIS A 316 20.25 -0.47 18.36
C HIS A 316 19.16 -0.21 17.32
N ASP A 317 18.47 -1.27 16.91
CA ASP A 317 17.32 -1.16 16.03
C ASP A 317 16.17 -0.47 16.79
N VAL A 318 15.66 0.61 16.20
CA VAL A 318 14.53 1.36 16.73
C VAL A 318 13.37 1.27 15.76
N THR A 319 12.17 1.12 16.31
CA THR A 319 10.92 1.12 15.56
C THR A 319 10.27 2.49 15.67
N PHE A 320 9.90 3.06 14.51
CA PHE A 320 9.33 4.39 14.38
C PHE A 320 7.94 4.32 13.73
N ILE A 321 6.96 4.97 14.33
CA ILE A 321 5.61 5.14 13.75
C ILE A 321 5.47 6.56 13.22
N ILE A 322 5.60 6.71 11.90
CA ILE A 322 5.84 8.00 11.23
C ILE A 322 4.69 8.35 10.30
N ASN A 323 4.34 9.64 10.25
CA ASN A 323 3.46 10.15 9.22
C ASN A 323 4.17 10.36 7.89
N PRO A 324 3.72 9.75 6.78
CA PRO A 324 4.43 9.81 5.50
C PRO A 324 4.51 11.22 4.92
N THR A 325 3.48 12.04 5.15
CA THR A 325 3.39 13.41 4.63
C THR A 325 4.18 14.38 5.48
N THR A 326 3.99 14.36 6.80
CA THR A 326 4.60 15.35 7.70
C THR A 326 5.94 14.93 8.26
N ARG A 327 6.30 13.64 8.13
CA ARG A 327 7.44 12.98 8.77
C ARG A 327 7.44 13.14 10.30
N ILE A 328 6.27 13.40 10.89
CA ILE A 328 6.11 13.49 12.34
C ILE A 328 6.06 12.06 12.91
N CYS A 329 6.90 11.81 13.91
CA CYS A 329 6.94 10.56 14.61
C CYS A 329 6.00 10.58 15.81
N SER A 330 5.01 9.70 15.75
CA SER A 330 3.97 9.57 16.76
C SER A 330 4.29 8.55 17.85
N ASN A 331 5.18 7.60 17.56
CA ASN A 331 5.67 6.65 18.54
C ASN A 331 7.08 6.18 18.16
N ILE A 332 7.91 5.94 19.16
CA ILE A 332 9.26 5.40 19.05
C ILE A 332 9.41 4.32 20.12
N GLN A 333 9.91 3.16 19.72
CA GLN A 333 10.21 2.07 20.64
C GLN A 333 11.59 1.47 20.30
N PRO A 334 12.49 1.33 21.28
CA PRO A 334 13.66 0.47 21.13
C PRO A 334 13.17 -0.96 20.84
N PHE A 335 13.82 -1.68 19.93
CA PHE A 335 13.48 -3.07 19.70
C PHE A 335 13.86 -3.89 20.94
N GLU A 336 12.87 -4.37 21.70
CA GLU A 336 13.14 -5.32 22.78
C GLU A 336 13.64 -6.65 22.19
N LEU A 337 14.81 -7.08 22.68
CA LEU A 337 15.26 -8.48 22.66
C LEU A 337 14.29 -9.35 23.50
N THR A 338 13.08 -9.56 23.03
CA THR A 338 12.25 -10.65 23.53
C THR A 338 12.65 -11.91 22.78
N TYR A 339 13.64 -12.63 23.33
CA TYR A 339 13.80 -14.10 23.34
C TYR A 339 15.22 -14.48 23.81
N LEU A 340 15.54 -14.21 25.08
CA LEU A 340 16.56 -14.97 25.82
C LEU A 340 16.21 -14.99 27.31
N SER A 341 15.25 -15.82 27.68
CA SER A 341 15.23 -16.52 28.97
C SER A 341 14.01 -17.43 29.10
N SER A 342 14.29 -18.72 29.30
CA SER A 342 13.41 -19.88 29.62
C SER A 342 12.86 -20.65 28.42
#